data_AF-A0A1U9X3Z1-F1
#
_entry.id   AF-A0A1U9X3Z1-F1
#
_cell.length_a   1.000
_cell.length_b   1.000
_cell.length_c   1.000
_cell.angle_alpha   90.00
_cell.angle_beta   90.00
_cell.angle_gamma   90.00
#
_symmetry.space_group_name_H-M   'P 1'
#
loop_
_entity.id
_entity.type
_entity.pdbx_description
1 polymer ?
#
loop_
_entity_poly.entity_id
_entity_poly.type
_entity_poly.pdbx_seq_one_letter_code
_entity_poly.pdbx_strand_id
1 'polypeptide(L)'
;TNKVTEQECDGVPHHLLGSFDPTTNFTANDFCYHACSAIDSIVQKDGLPIIAGGSNSYLDTLVNHCSEFRLRYECCFLWVDVALPVLHSSLQSRVDRMIEAGQVDEVREFFDPSGDYTKGIRRAIGVPEFHDFLTAEANSADERTKKKLLEAAITRVKINN
;
A
#
# COMPACT_ATOMS: atom_id res chain seq x y z
N THR A 1 -5.37 -1.53 1.83
CA THR A 1 -3.89 -1.40 1.58
C THR A 1 -3.00 -2.05 2.64
N ASN A 2 -3.45 -3.06 3.39
CA ASN A 2 -2.65 -3.77 4.41
C ASN A 2 -1.96 -2.85 5.43
N LYS A 3 -2.65 -1.79 5.85
CA LYS A 3 -2.13 -0.93 6.92
C LYS A 3 -2.19 -1.71 8.22
N VAL A 4 -1.16 -1.56 9.05
CA VAL A 4 -1.20 -2.03 10.44
C VAL A 4 -2.40 -1.40 11.14
N THR A 5 -3.11 -2.18 11.95
CA THR A 5 -4.26 -1.71 12.71
C THR A 5 -3.82 -0.93 13.94
N GLU A 6 -4.67 -0.05 14.49
CA GLU A 6 -4.36 0.68 15.72
C GLU A 6 -4.03 -0.24 16.89
N GLN A 7 -4.68 -1.41 16.96
CA GLN A 7 -4.41 -2.43 17.97
C GLN A 7 -3.01 -3.04 17.78
N GLU A 8 -2.61 -3.37 16.54
CA GLU A 8 -1.29 -3.90 16.23
C GLU A 8 -0.18 -2.85 16.38
N CYS A 9 -0.50 -1.56 16.27
CA CYS A 9 0.45 -0.48 16.53
C CYS A 9 0.92 -0.45 18.00
N ASP A 10 0.17 -1.03 18.95
CA ASP A 10 0.51 -1.11 20.37
C ASP A 10 0.97 0.24 20.98
N GLY A 11 0.27 1.31 20.61
CA GLY A 11 0.57 2.67 21.06
C GLY A 11 1.83 3.32 20.44
N VAL A 12 2.55 2.63 19.54
CA VAL A 12 3.69 3.19 18.82
C VAL A 12 3.20 4.25 17.82
N PRO A 13 3.70 5.50 17.89
CA PRO A 13 3.31 6.54 16.94
C PRO A 13 3.74 6.21 15.51
N HIS A 14 2.79 6.25 14.58
CA HIS A 14 3.06 6.06 13.15
C HIS A 14 2.92 7.38 12.41
N HIS A 15 3.88 7.66 11.52
CA HIS A 15 3.89 8.83 10.66
C HIS A 15 3.67 8.40 9.21
N LEU A 16 3.06 9.27 8.39
CA LEU A 16 2.83 9.06 6.95
C LEU A 16 1.96 7.84 6.62
N LEU A 17 1.22 7.31 7.61
CA LEU A 17 0.32 6.18 7.45
C LEU A 17 -1.13 6.68 7.39
N GLY A 18 -1.75 6.62 6.21
CA GLY A 18 -3.14 7.07 6.02
C GLY A 18 -3.37 8.57 6.15
N SER A 19 -2.30 9.38 6.14
CA SER A 19 -2.36 10.84 6.38
C SER A 19 -2.58 11.68 5.13
N PHE A 20 -2.69 11.06 3.95
CA PHE A 20 -2.78 11.75 2.66
C PHE A 20 -4.09 11.40 1.94
N ASP A 21 -4.61 12.35 1.18
CA ASP A 21 -5.80 12.14 0.35
C ASP A 21 -5.49 11.08 -0.74
N PRO A 22 -6.30 10.02 -0.84
CA PRO A 22 -6.09 8.92 -1.78
C PRO A 22 -6.14 9.34 -3.26
N THR A 23 -6.76 10.47 -3.58
CA THR A 23 -6.89 10.98 -4.95
C THR A 23 -5.69 11.80 -5.41
N THR A 24 -4.87 12.27 -4.46
CA THR A 24 -3.69 13.08 -4.77
C THR A 24 -2.52 12.19 -5.16
N ASN A 25 -1.73 12.65 -6.12
CA ASN A 25 -0.49 11.96 -6.49
C ASN A 25 0.58 12.25 -5.44
N PHE A 26 0.97 11.22 -4.69
CA PHE A 26 2.05 11.30 -3.73
C PHE A 26 3.38 10.92 -4.39
N THR A 27 4.29 11.89 -4.54
CA THR A 27 5.57 11.71 -5.23
C THR A 27 6.70 11.32 -4.27
N ALA A 28 7.84 10.91 -4.82
CA ALA A 28 9.02 10.61 -4.01
C ALA A 28 9.60 11.86 -3.33
N ASN A 29 9.43 13.04 -3.93
CA ASN A 29 9.84 14.31 -3.32
C ASN A 29 8.92 14.68 -2.15
N ASP A 30 7.61 14.46 -2.29
CA ASP A 30 6.66 14.64 -1.18
C ASP A 30 7.02 13.72 -0.02
N PHE A 31 7.34 12.46 -0.32
CA PHE A 31 7.85 11.52 0.68
C PHE A 31 9.10 12.07 1.38
N CYS A 32 10.11 12.56 0.65
CA CYS A 32 11.32 13.10 1.27
C CYS A 32 11.02 14.26 2.21
N TYR A 33 10.20 15.22 1.77
CA TYR A 33 9.81 16.37 2.57
C TYR A 33 9.13 15.94 3.88
N HIS A 34 8.11 15.09 3.76
CA HIS A 34 7.33 14.65 4.91
C HIS A 34 8.10 13.70 5.84
N ALA A 35 8.95 12.82 5.28
CA ALA A 35 9.79 11.92 6.04
C ALA A 35 10.83 12.70 6.85
N CYS A 36 11.54 13.65 6.23
CA CYS A 36 12.49 14.51 6.94
C CYS A 36 11.80 15.28 8.09
N SER A 37 10.62 15.85 7.85
CA SER A 37 9.86 16.54 8.90
C SER A 37 9.48 15.62 10.07
N ALA A 38 9.03 14.39 9.78
CA ALA A 38 8.70 13.42 10.81
C ALA A 38 9.92 12.98 11.62
N ILE A 39 11.02 12.69 10.93
CA ILE A 39 12.31 12.29 11.52
C ILE A 39 12.83 13.41 12.43
N ASP A 40 12.77 14.67 12.00
CA ASP A 40 13.14 15.84 12.80
C ASP A 40 12.32 15.91 14.09
N SER A 41 11.01 15.70 14.01
CA SER A 41 10.12 15.71 15.18
C SER A 41 10.40 14.57 16.15
N ILE A 42 10.73 13.37 15.65
CA ILE A 42 11.05 12.21 16.48
C ILE A 42 12.39 12.42 17.20
N VAL A 43 13.41 12.87 16.48
CA VAL A 43 14.75 13.13 17.04
C VAL A 43 14.71 14.25 18.08
N GLN A 44 13.93 15.32 17.86
CA GLN A 44 13.74 16.40 18.84
C GLN A 44 13.11 15.92 20.16
N LYS A 45 12.46 14.75 20.17
CA LYS A 45 11.87 14.11 21.35
C LYS A 45 12.76 12.98 21.89
N ASP A 46 14.04 12.96 21.52
CA ASP A 46 15.01 11.91 21.84
C ASP A 46 14.57 10.50 21.41
N GLY A 47 13.71 10.41 20.39
CA GLY A 47 13.24 9.16 19.82
C GLY A 47 14.15 8.63 18.71
N LEU A 48 14.04 7.32 18.42
CA LEU A 48 14.70 6.68 17.29
C LEU A 48 13.72 6.58 16.09
N PRO A 49 13.95 7.29 14.98
CA PRO A 49 13.13 7.17 13.80
C PRO A 49 13.33 5.81 13.12
N ILE A 50 12.23 5.11 12.82
CA ILE A 50 12.23 3.85 12.07
C ILE A 50 11.36 4.03 10.83
N ILE A 51 11.96 3.83 9.64
CA ILE A 51 11.24 3.85 8.38
C ILE A 51 10.91 2.40 8.00
N ALA A 52 9.62 2.05 8.04
CA ALA A 52 9.14 0.72 7.66
C ALA A 52 8.31 0.80 6.37
N GLY A 53 8.70 0.05 5.34
CA GLY A 53 7.97 0.00 4.06
C GLY A 53 8.71 -0.76 2.96
N GLY A 54 8.01 -1.02 1.85
CA GLY A 54 8.55 -1.77 0.70
C GLY A 54 8.79 -0.92 -0.57
N SER A 55 8.49 0.38 -0.54
CA SER A 55 8.66 1.27 -1.69
C SER A 55 10.10 1.72 -1.85
N ASN A 56 10.93 0.87 -2.46
CA ASN A 56 12.36 1.15 -2.66
C ASN A 56 12.63 2.45 -3.41
N SER A 57 11.74 2.91 -4.30
CA SER A 57 11.90 4.21 -4.99
C SER A 57 11.86 5.41 -4.03
N TYR A 58 11.04 5.35 -2.99
CA TYR A 58 10.96 6.39 -1.97
C TYR A 58 12.18 6.37 -1.05
N LEU A 59 12.62 5.18 -0.64
CA LEU A 59 13.86 5.01 0.13
C LEU A 59 15.08 5.47 -0.68
N ASP A 60 15.15 5.11 -1.96
CA ASP A 60 16.21 5.54 -2.88
C ASP A 60 16.24 7.06 -3.04
N THR A 61 15.09 7.70 -3.21
CA THR A 61 15.03 9.17 -3.29
C THR A 61 15.48 9.82 -1.98
N LEU A 62 15.03 9.31 -0.84
CA LEU A 62 15.41 9.84 0.47
C LEU A 62 16.90 9.65 0.78
N VAL A 63 17.41 8.45 0.54
CA VAL A 63 18.78 8.08 0.94
C VAL A 63 19.78 8.53 -0.10
N ASN A 64 19.50 8.38 -1.40
CA ASN A 64 20.47 8.66 -2.46
C ASN A 64 20.33 10.05 -3.08
N HIS A 65 19.14 10.65 -3.04
CA HIS A 65 18.86 11.90 -3.76
C HIS A 65 18.52 13.09 -2.87
N CYS A 66 18.31 12.89 -1.56
CA CYS A 66 18.22 13.97 -0.58
C CYS A 66 19.57 14.16 0.13
N SER A 67 20.34 15.15 -0.32
CA SER A 67 21.68 15.46 0.23
C SER A 67 21.65 15.77 1.72
N GLU A 68 20.66 16.53 2.17
CA GLU A 68 20.51 16.96 3.55
C GLU A 68 20.29 15.76 4.49
N PHE A 69 19.57 14.74 4.03
CA PHE A 69 19.28 13.55 4.83
C PHE A 69 20.56 12.78 5.16
N ARG A 70 21.40 12.50 4.15
CA ARG A 70 22.66 11.76 4.32
C ARG A 70 23.70 12.47 5.18
N LEU A 71 23.72 13.80 5.16
CA LEU A 71 24.64 14.58 5.97
C LEU A 71 24.24 14.62 7.45
N ARG A 72 22.95 14.38 7.74
CA ARG A 72 22.37 14.51 9.09
C ARG A 72 22.20 13.19 9.82
N TYR A 73 22.08 12.08 9.10
CA TYR A 73 21.67 10.80 9.69
C TYR A 73 22.58 9.64 9.30
N GLU A 74 22.97 8.86 10.29
CA GLU A 74 23.58 7.55 10.09
C GLU A 74 22.45 6.50 9.98
N CYS A 75 22.40 5.80 8.85
CA CYS A 75 21.33 4.84 8.55
C CYS A 75 21.78 3.40 8.82
N CYS A 76 20.97 2.66 9.57
CA CYS A 76 21.07 1.21 9.68
C CYS A 76 19.97 0.56 8.82
N PHE A 77 20.35 -0.34 7.91
CA PHE A 77 19.42 -1.04 7.04
C PHE A 77 19.19 -2.46 7.55
N LEU A 78 17.95 -2.76 7.93
CA LEU A 78 17.49 -4.10 8.26
C LEU A 78 16.70 -4.66 7.08
N TRP A 79 17.26 -5.66 6.41
CA TRP A 79 16.59 -6.34 5.29
C TRP A 79 16.06 -7.70 5.76
N VAL A 80 14.74 -7.87 5.66
CA VAL A 80 14.07 -9.14 5.92
C VAL A 80 13.99 -9.92 4.62
N ASP A 81 14.67 -11.06 4.57
CA ASP A 81 14.65 -11.98 3.42
C ASP A 81 13.89 -13.27 3.76
N VAL A 82 13.22 -13.84 2.75
CA VAL A 82 12.41 -15.04 2.86
C VAL A 82 12.52 -15.85 1.58
N ALA A 83 12.67 -17.17 1.71
CA ALA A 83 12.69 -18.07 0.55
C ALA A 83 11.43 -17.92 -0.31
N LEU A 84 11.60 -17.81 -1.63
CA LEU A 84 10.50 -17.57 -2.58
C LEU A 84 9.28 -18.51 -2.40
N PRO A 85 9.44 -19.84 -2.19
CA PRO A 85 8.27 -20.71 -1.98
C PRO A 85 7.46 -20.34 -0.73
N VAL A 86 8.13 -19.92 0.35
CA VAL A 86 7.49 -19.50 1.60
C VAL A 86 6.80 -18.15 1.40
N LEU A 87 7.47 -17.21 0.74
CA LEU A 87 6.90 -15.90 0.40
C LEU A 87 5.63 -16.05 -0.43
N HIS A 88 5.69 -16.81 -1.54
CA HIS A 88 4.53 -17.02 -2.41
C HIS A 88 3.37 -17.65 -1.65
N SER A 89 3.61 -18.71 -0.87
CA SER A 89 2.55 -19.33 -0.05
C SER A 89 1.91 -18.33 0.90
N SER A 90 2.71 -17.50 1.58
CA SER A 90 2.22 -16.49 2.52
C SER A 90 1.38 -15.42 1.81
N LEU A 91 1.82 -14.95 0.63
CA LEU A 91 1.11 -13.95 -0.17
C LEU A 91 -0.24 -14.48 -0.66
N GLN A 92 -0.32 -15.74 -1.10
CA GLN A 92 -1.58 -16.37 -1.50
C GLN A 92 -2.58 -16.40 -0.35
N SER A 93 -2.18 -16.93 0.81
CA SER A 93 -3.02 -16.99 2.01
C SER A 93 -3.37 -15.60 2.54
N ARG A 94 -2.52 -14.59 2.30
CA ARG A 94 -2.79 -13.22 2.67
C ARG A 94 -3.88 -12.61 1.79
N VAL A 95 -3.85 -12.81 0.48
CA VAL A 95 -4.93 -12.35 -0.41
C VAL A 95 -6.25 -12.99 0.02
N ASP A 96 -6.27 -14.29 0.32
CA ASP A 96 -7.49 -14.96 0.78
C ASP A 96 -8.09 -14.30 2.04
N ARG A 97 -7.26 -14.04 3.06
CA ARG A 97 -7.68 -13.30 4.26
C ARG A 97 -8.16 -11.88 3.97
N MET A 98 -7.55 -11.18 3.00
CA MET A 98 -7.98 -9.83 2.62
C MET A 98 -9.36 -9.84 1.97
N ILE A 99 -9.65 -10.83 1.11
CA ILE A 99 -10.98 -10.98 0.51
C ILE A 99 -12.02 -11.28 1.60
N GLU A 100 -11.72 -12.21 2.51
CA GLU A 100 -12.61 -12.55 3.63
C GLU A 100 -12.85 -11.35 4.57
N ALA A 101 -11.85 -10.49 4.75
CA ALA A 101 -11.95 -9.27 5.55
C ALA A 101 -12.68 -8.11 4.85
N GLY A 102 -13.17 -8.29 3.61
CA GLY A 102 -13.97 -7.28 2.91
C GLY A 102 -13.19 -6.35 1.98
N GLN A 103 -12.02 -6.77 1.45
CA GLN A 103 -11.26 -5.95 0.49
C GLN A 103 -12.11 -5.50 -0.70
N VAL A 104 -13.01 -6.36 -1.20
CA VAL A 104 -13.89 -6.02 -2.32
C VAL A 104 -14.83 -4.86 -1.95
N ASP A 105 -15.30 -4.84 -0.70
CA ASP A 105 -16.15 -3.78 -0.17
C ASP A 105 -15.36 -2.47 -0.06
N GLU A 106 -14.12 -2.51 0.44
CA GLU A 106 -13.23 -1.33 0.45
C GLU A 106 -13.07 -0.74 -0.95
N VAL A 107 -12.79 -1.57 -1.97
CA VAL A 107 -12.58 -1.09 -3.35
C VAL A 107 -13.87 -0.55 -3.95
N ARG A 108 -15.02 -1.09 -3.57
CA ARG A 108 -16.33 -0.63 -4.03
C ARG A 108 -16.62 0.81 -3.57
N GLU A 109 -16.21 1.21 -2.37
CA GLU A 109 -16.49 2.55 -1.82
C GLU A 109 -15.91 3.70 -2.64
N PHE A 110 -14.77 3.48 -3.30
CA PHE A 110 -14.11 4.49 -4.15
C PHE A 110 -14.09 4.09 -5.62
N PHE A 111 -14.93 3.13 -6.02
CA PHE A 111 -15.04 2.69 -7.40
C PHE A 111 -15.57 3.80 -8.29
N ASP A 112 -14.91 3.98 -9.43
CA ASP A 112 -15.28 4.95 -10.44
C ASP A 112 -15.06 4.30 -11.81
N PRO A 113 -16.15 4.06 -12.58
CA PRO A 113 -16.08 3.43 -13.90
C PRO A 113 -15.19 4.18 -14.90
N SER A 114 -15.03 5.49 -14.73
CA SER A 114 -14.22 6.36 -15.59
C SER A 114 -12.79 6.55 -15.07
N GLY A 115 -12.39 5.73 -14.10
CA GLY A 115 -11.21 5.98 -13.30
C GLY A 115 -9.87 5.82 -13.99
N ASP A 116 -8.96 6.77 -13.71
CA ASP A 116 -7.56 6.68 -14.09
C ASP A 116 -6.77 5.83 -13.08
N TYR A 117 -6.44 4.59 -13.46
CA TYR A 117 -5.65 3.66 -12.66
C TYR A 117 -4.14 3.94 -12.65
N THR A 118 -3.69 5.03 -13.29
CA THR A 118 -2.27 5.43 -13.30
C THR A 118 -1.88 6.38 -12.16
N LYS A 119 -2.84 6.78 -11.31
CA LYS A 119 -2.65 7.83 -10.30
C LYS A 119 -3.09 7.42 -8.90
N GLY A 120 -2.43 8.00 -7.91
CA GLY A 120 -2.77 7.89 -6.50
C GLY A 120 -3.02 6.45 -6.02
N ILE A 121 -4.04 6.29 -5.18
CA ILE A 121 -4.42 4.99 -4.59
C ILE A 121 -4.86 3.96 -5.63
N ARG A 122 -5.30 4.42 -6.82
CA ARG A 122 -5.91 3.56 -7.84
C ARG A 122 -4.89 2.64 -8.52
N ARG A 123 -3.60 2.90 -8.31
CA ARG A 123 -2.50 2.00 -8.73
C ARG A 123 -2.33 0.77 -7.84
N ALA A 124 -2.95 0.75 -6.66
CA ALA A 124 -2.75 -0.32 -5.70
C ALA A 124 -3.26 -1.66 -6.24
N ILE A 125 -2.47 -2.71 -6.07
CA ILE A 125 -2.86 -4.08 -6.41
C ILE A 125 -4.17 -4.43 -5.68
N GLY A 126 -5.13 -4.96 -6.44
CA GLY A 126 -6.51 -5.15 -6.03
C GLY A 126 -7.45 -4.17 -6.74
N VAL A 127 -7.07 -2.92 -6.93
CA VAL A 127 -7.99 -1.91 -7.46
C VAL A 127 -8.26 -2.10 -8.96
N PRO A 128 -7.24 -2.14 -9.85
CA PRO A 128 -7.48 -2.40 -11.27
C PRO A 128 -8.08 -3.79 -11.52
N GLU A 129 -7.69 -4.78 -10.72
CA GLU A 129 -8.12 -6.17 -10.91
C GLU A 129 -9.62 -6.36 -10.70
N PHE A 130 -10.23 -5.60 -9.78
CA PHE A 130 -11.67 -5.63 -9.51
C PHE A 130 -12.52 -4.76 -10.45
N HIS A 131 -11.92 -3.99 -11.36
CA HIS A 131 -12.66 -3.08 -12.25
C HIS A 131 -13.79 -3.79 -13.02
N ASP A 132 -13.48 -4.89 -13.71
CA ASP A 132 -14.47 -5.61 -14.52
C ASP A 132 -15.64 -6.14 -13.67
N PHE A 133 -15.33 -6.65 -12.48
CA PHE A 133 -16.32 -7.17 -11.54
C PHE A 133 -17.26 -6.05 -11.06
N LEU A 134 -16.72 -4.92 -10.63
CA LEU A 134 -17.48 -3.78 -10.13
C LEU A 134 -18.30 -3.10 -11.24
N THR A 135 -17.76 -3.03 -12.46
CA THR A 135 -18.50 -2.57 -13.64
C THR A 135 -19.69 -3.49 -13.94
N ALA A 136 -19.50 -4.81 -13.90
CA ALA A 136 -20.59 -5.76 -14.11
C ALA A 136 -21.65 -5.69 -12.99
N GLU A 137 -21.22 -5.49 -11.75
CA GLU A 137 -22.11 -5.28 -10.61
C GLU A 137 -22.97 -4.02 -10.77
N ALA A 138 -22.36 -2.89 -11.14
CA ALA A 138 -23.05 -1.63 -11.40
C ALA A 138 -24.07 -1.74 -12.55
N ASN A 139 -23.77 -2.56 -13.55
CA ASN A 139 -24.66 -2.82 -14.69
C ASN A 139 -25.71 -3.91 -14.42
N SER A 140 -25.86 -4.38 -13.16
CA SER A 140 -26.83 -5.41 -12.77
C SER A 140 -26.69 -6.72 -13.56
N ALA A 141 -25.45 -7.12 -13.87
CA ALA A 141 -25.17 -8.41 -14.52
C ALA A 141 -25.65 -9.60 -13.68
N ASP A 142 -25.87 -10.74 -14.33
CA ASP A 142 -26.33 -11.96 -13.66
C ASP A 142 -25.28 -12.50 -12.67
N GLU A 143 -25.75 -13.23 -11.65
CA GLU A 143 -24.90 -13.77 -10.59
C GLU A 143 -23.79 -14.70 -11.09
N ARG A 144 -24.03 -15.43 -12.18
CA ARG A 144 -23.03 -16.34 -12.74
C ARG A 144 -21.89 -15.55 -13.37
N THR A 145 -22.19 -14.46 -14.07
CA THR A 145 -21.19 -13.55 -14.65
C THR A 145 -20.40 -12.85 -13.55
N LYS A 146 -21.07 -12.29 -12.54
CA LYS A 146 -20.41 -11.62 -11.40
C LYS A 146 -19.45 -12.56 -10.67
N LYS A 147 -19.88 -13.79 -10.37
CA LYS A 147 -19.05 -14.80 -9.71
C LYS A 147 -17.78 -15.13 -10.51
N LYS A 148 -17.91 -15.34 -11.83
CA LYS A 148 -16.75 -15.61 -12.69
C LYS A 148 -15.75 -14.45 -12.74
N LEU A 149 -16.25 -13.22 -12.83
CA LEU A 149 -15.39 -12.03 -12.86
C LEU A 149 -14.68 -11.83 -11.52
N LEU A 150 -15.35 -12.10 -10.41
CA LEU A 150 -14.75 -12.04 -9.08
C LEU A 150 -13.62 -13.07 -8.92
N GLU A 151 -13.87 -14.33 -9.29
CA GLU A 151 -12.85 -15.40 -9.24
C GLU A 151 -11.63 -15.07 -10.12
N ALA A 152 -11.86 -14.52 -11.32
CA ALA A 152 -10.80 -14.07 -12.21
C ALA A 152 -10.01 -12.89 -11.60
N ALA A 153 -10.69 -11.92 -11.00
CA ALA A 153 -10.07 -10.78 -10.33
C ALA A 153 -9.18 -11.23 -9.17
N ILE A 154 -9.67 -12.10 -8.29
CA ILE A 154 -8.89 -12.65 -7.16
C ILE A 154 -7.64 -13.39 -7.66
N THR A 155 -7.78 -14.16 -8.74
CA THR A 155 -6.64 -14.87 -9.36
C THR A 155 -5.59 -13.87 -9.88
N ARG A 156 -6.01 -12.77 -10.51
CA ARG A 156 -5.08 -11.72 -10.95
C ARG A 156 -4.39 -11.03 -9.78
N VAL A 157 -5.11 -10.72 -8.71
CA VAL A 157 -4.53 -10.14 -7.48
C VAL A 157 -3.45 -11.06 -6.91
N LYS A 158 -3.70 -12.38 -6.90
CA LYS A 158 -2.75 -13.41 -6.46
C LYS A 158 -1.51 -13.54 -7.33
N ILE A 159 -1.62 -13.29 -8.63
CA ILE A 159 -0.48 -13.33 -9.57
C ILE A 159 0.36 -12.07 -9.46
N ASN A 160 -0.28 -10.91 -9.24
CA ASN A 160 0.37 -9.61 -9.19
C ASN A 160 0.98 -9.29 -7.81
N ASN A 161 0.76 -10.13 -6.80
CA ASN A 161 1.27 -9.97 -5.43
C ASN A 161 2.61 -10.64 -5.19
#